data_AF-R1G325-F1
#
_entry.id   AF-R1G325-F1
#
_cell.length_a   1.000
_cell.length_b   1.000
_cell.length_c   1.000
_cell.angle_alpha   90.00
_cell.angle_beta   90.00
_cell.angle_gamma   90.00
#
_symmetry.space_group_name_H-M   'P 1'
#
loop_
_entity.id
_entity.type
_entity.pdbx_description
1 polymer ?
#
loop_
_entity_poly.entity_id
_entity_poly.type
_entity_poly.pdbx_seq_one_letter_code
_entity_poly.pdbx_strand_id
1 'polypeptide(L)'
;MRLQSETIIALILLIVGALATIIIYNIIYPNLNIINPSGQEISRSLELNFQLLDYYIANNTLYAYIKPSEPVNYSQVFAIVNNRLVNVYPYNPNGSIVNPYNNGLLIIVANLSQIPPDQNGNYELEVGLENDIIGIFDIKYISNTLINYFQPPIAFNILNSSSNTSSNSTSSTPTCQASYLPLILYNTQSIPTPSPFQQDIAICNGSINIGNSFAYINNATLFSCINPNGQNIYFTTTYNSNPNIYSWYEGQLINGSTYCDVWWVNLSKGISSNSNITIYMYIGPNNANYYSQYYPYVGSPIQVLGTSQYDNGKYIFNYYQNFGNLSSLPSPWTYVYNNQGSVSFSTNYTIIPYSSSGNAGITTTLNFNIQNNILEIYASVPTSGGTSWDYIDLGAGAANTTNTYFIGGGGGLIAGGNNYGAAFSYNNIGTAGKFNLYVGNNNVGSTTYNYVPTIYEIGFSSSYTYFLVNYTQILSNTKIPGSFSLPITIAQQNSGNNIYLYWVLLRSLPPNDVMPSIYIG
;
A
#
# COMPACT_ATOMS: atom_id res chain seq x y z
N MET A 1 30.41 -6.35 91.37
CA MET A 1 29.44 -5.23 91.27
C MET A 1 29.60 -4.37 90.01
N ARG A 2 30.81 -4.14 89.48
CA ARG A 2 31.00 -3.28 88.28
C ARG A 2 30.39 -3.85 86.98
N LEU A 3 30.51 -5.16 86.73
CA LEU A 3 29.94 -5.80 85.54
C LEU A 3 28.40 -5.77 85.48
N GLN A 4 27.71 -5.94 86.61
CA GLN A 4 26.24 -5.89 86.66
C GLN A 4 25.70 -4.48 86.39
N SER A 5 26.44 -3.44 86.80
CA SER A 5 26.09 -2.05 86.52
C SER A 5 26.13 -1.74 85.02
N GLU A 6 27.18 -2.20 84.33
CA GLU A 6 27.36 -1.97 82.90
C GLU A 6 26.32 -2.69 82.04
N THR A 7 25.89 -3.90 82.44
CA THR A 7 24.81 -4.62 81.73
C THR A 7 23.45 -3.96 81.89
N ILE A 8 23.16 -3.43 83.09
CA ILE A 8 21.91 -2.71 83.35
C ILE A 8 21.88 -1.39 82.56
N ILE A 9 23.00 -0.66 82.50
CA ILE A 9 23.10 0.58 81.73
C ILE A 9 22.93 0.31 80.23
N ALA A 10 23.53 -0.76 79.69
CA ALA A 10 23.37 -1.14 78.29
C ALA A 10 21.91 -1.52 77.95
N LEU A 11 21.22 -2.23 78.85
CA LEU A 11 19.83 -2.60 78.66
C LEU A 11 18.90 -1.39 78.69
N ILE A 12 19.15 -0.43 79.59
CA ILE A 12 18.40 0.84 79.65
C ILE A 12 18.63 1.65 78.37
N LEU A 13 19.86 1.77 77.88
CA LEU A 13 20.17 2.47 76.64
C LEU A 13 19.49 1.82 75.42
N LEU A 14 19.38 0.49 75.40
CA LEU A 14 18.71 -0.23 74.32
C LEU A 14 17.18 -0.01 74.32
N ILE A 15 16.57 0.04 75.51
CA ILE A 15 15.15 0.37 75.68
C ILE A 15 14.87 1.82 75.30
N VAL A 16 15.74 2.76 75.71
CA VAL A 16 15.63 4.18 75.34
C VAL A 16 15.82 4.35 73.83
N GLY A 17 16.76 3.62 73.21
CA GLY A 17 16.95 3.61 71.75
C GLY A 17 15.72 3.10 70.99
N ALA A 18 15.08 2.02 71.49
CA ALA A 18 13.86 1.49 70.89
C ALA A 18 12.65 2.41 71.07
N LEU A 19 12.55 3.13 72.19
CA LEU A 19 11.52 4.15 72.40
C LEU A 19 11.75 5.37 71.49
N ALA A 20 13.01 5.78 71.29
CA ALA A 20 13.36 6.87 70.39
C ALA A 20 13.00 6.55 68.93
N THR A 21 13.18 5.32 68.46
CA THR A 21 12.78 4.92 67.10
C THR A 21 11.27 4.86 66.92
N ILE A 22 10.51 4.47 67.95
CA ILE A 22 9.03 4.53 67.93
C ILE A 22 8.55 5.99 67.88
N ILE A 23 9.19 6.89 68.62
CA ILE A 23 8.88 8.33 68.58
C ILE A 23 9.21 8.92 67.20
N ILE A 24 10.37 8.58 66.61
CA ILE A 24 10.73 9.00 65.25
C ILE A 24 9.72 8.47 64.23
N TYR A 25 9.28 7.22 64.35
CA TYR A 25 8.23 6.66 63.48
C TYR A 25 6.91 7.42 63.63
N ASN A 26 6.49 7.73 64.85
CA ASN A 26 5.27 8.49 65.12
C ASN A 26 5.36 9.98 64.74
N ILE A 27 6.57 10.54 64.55
CA ILE A 27 6.78 11.88 64.00
C ILE A 27 6.81 11.83 62.47
N ILE A 28 7.44 10.82 61.86
CA ILE A 28 7.58 10.71 60.40
C ILE A 28 6.29 10.22 59.74
N TYR A 29 5.59 9.26 60.34
CA TYR A 29 4.38 8.66 59.76
C TYR A 29 3.24 9.67 59.48
N PRO A 30 2.89 10.60 60.40
CA PRO A 30 1.94 11.66 60.09
C PRO A 30 2.50 12.74 59.14
N ASN A 31 3.83 12.93 59.09
CA ASN A 31 4.45 13.89 58.16
C ASN A 31 4.65 13.33 56.74
N LEU A 32 4.66 12.00 56.55
CA LEU A 32 4.61 11.39 55.22
C LEU A 32 3.27 11.65 54.53
N ASN A 33 2.17 11.79 55.29
CA ASN A 33 0.88 12.24 54.77
C ASN A 33 0.81 13.76 54.51
N ILE A 34 1.80 14.54 54.99
CA ILE A 34 1.92 15.98 54.68
C ILE A 34 2.81 16.21 53.44
N ILE A 35 3.66 15.24 53.08
CA ILE A 35 4.40 15.23 51.80
C ILE A 35 3.57 14.58 50.68
N ASN A 36 2.49 13.87 51.03
CA ASN A 36 1.48 13.42 50.09
C ASN A 36 0.09 13.95 50.50
N PRO A 37 -0.15 15.27 50.43
CA PRO A 37 -1.51 15.76 50.43
C PRO A 37 -2.16 15.20 49.18
N SER A 38 -3.23 14.44 49.36
CA SER A 38 -4.15 14.06 48.31
C SER A 38 -4.42 15.25 47.37
N GLY A 39 -3.84 15.18 46.16
CA GLY A 39 -4.34 15.81 44.94
C GLY A 39 -4.82 17.26 45.04
N GLN A 40 -4.13 18.14 45.75
CA GLN A 40 -4.27 19.56 45.43
C GLN A 40 -3.53 19.82 44.13
N GLU A 41 -4.28 19.82 43.05
CA GLU A 41 -3.88 20.39 41.77
C GLU A 41 -3.22 21.74 42.04
N ILE A 42 -1.92 21.81 41.74
CA ILE A 42 -1.28 23.10 41.52
C ILE A 42 -2.01 23.67 40.31
N SER A 43 -2.95 24.56 40.59
CA SER A 43 -3.73 25.32 39.62
C SER A 43 -2.78 26.16 38.77
N ARG A 44 -2.20 25.54 37.75
CA ARG A 44 -2.06 26.25 36.48
C ARG A 44 -3.47 26.40 35.95
N SER A 45 -4.04 27.60 36.08
CA SER A 45 -5.22 27.97 35.31
C SER A 45 -4.81 28.10 33.84
N LEU A 46 -4.55 26.98 33.19
CA LEU A 46 -4.68 26.88 31.74
C LEU A 46 -6.18 26.65 31.54
N GLU A 47 -6.87 27.71 31.14
CA GLU A 47 -8.28 27.62 30.76
C GLU A 47 -8.39 26.55 29.67
N LEU A 48 -9.10 25.45 29.98
CA LEU A 48 -9.30 24.35 29.04
C LEU A 48 -9.92 24.92 27.77
N ASN A 49 -9.28 24.70 26.62
CA ASN A 49 -9.82 25.09 25.33
C ASN A 49 -9.72 23.93 24.34
N PHE A 50 -10.56 23.99 23.30
CA PHE A 50 -10.50 23.10 22.16
C PHE A 50 -9.96 23.86 20.96
N GLN A 51 -9.06 23.25 20.22
CA GLN A 51 -8.56 23.76 18.95
C GLN A 51 -9.04 22.85 17.81
N LEU A 52 -9.76 23.43 16.85
CA LEU A 52 -10.02 22.78 15.56
C LEU A 52 -8.73 22.77 14.74
N LEU A 53 -8.21 21.58 14.47
CA LEU A 53 -7.00 21.41 13.66
C LEU A 53 -7.33 21.41 12.17
N ASP A 54 -8.36 20.66 11.79
CA ASP A 54 -8.82 20.54 10.41
C ASP A 54 -10.23 19.93 10.35
N TYR A 55 -10.90 20.06 9.21
CA TYR A 55 -12.15 19.36 8.93
C TYR A 55 -12.32 19.09 7.44
N TYR A 56 -13.06 18.03 7.11
CA TYR A 56 -13.51 17.79 5.75
C TYR A 56 -14.90 17.16 5.73
N ILE A 57 -15.58 17.28 4.58
CA ILE A 57 -16.91 16.72 4.36
C ILE A 57 -16.81 15.75 3.19
N ALA A 58 -17.10 14.47 3.44
CA ALA A 58 -17.11 13.43 2.43
C ALA A 58 -18.41 12.62 2.53
N ASN A 59 -19.09 12.37 1.41
CA ASN A 59 -20.34 11.60 1.35
C ASN A 59 -21.39 12.06 2.38
N ASN A 60 -21.65 13.36 2.46
CA ASN A 60 -22.55 13.99 3.46
C ASN A 60 -22.18 13.68 4.92
N THR A 61 -20.94 13.35 5.21
CA THR A 61 -20.44 13.15 6.57
C THR A 61 -19.32 14.14 6.85
N LEU A 62 -19.47 14.94 7.91
CA LEU A 62 -18.43 15.81 8.44
C LEU A 62 -17.48 14.99 9.31
N TYR A 63 -16.19 15.19 9.09
CA TYR A 63 -15.10 14.73 9.94
C TYR A 63 -14.32 15.96 10.41
N ALA A 64 -14.36 16.26 11.71
CA ALA A 64 -13.62 17.37 12.30
C ALA A 64 -12.61 16.87 13.34
N TYR A 65 -11.38 17.33 13.23
CA TYR A 65 -10.26 16.94 14.11
C TYR A 65 -10.02 18.02 15.15
N ILE A 66 -10.19 17.67 16.41
CA ILE A 66 -10.15 18.62 17.52
C ILE A 66 -9.16 18.17 18.57
N LYS A 67 -8.34 19.10 19.03
CA LYS A 67 -7.34 18.86 20.07
C LYS A 67 -7.67 19.68 21.32
N PRO A 68 -7.84 19.05 22.49
CA PRO A 68 -7.94 19.77 23.75
C PRO A 68 -6.56 20.32 24.17
N SER A 69 -6.52 21.45 24.87
CA SER A 69 -5.28 22.03 25.41
C SER A 69 -4.63 21.19 26.51
N GLU A 70 -5.42 20.37 27.20
CA GLU A 70 -5.03 19.49 28.30
C GLU A 70 -5.78 18.15 28.24
N PRO A 71 -5.39 17.11 29.01
CA PRO A 71 -6.03 15.80 28.89
C PRO A 71 -7.46 15.86 29.40
N VAL A 72 -8.42 15.40 28.59
CA VAL A 72 -9.85 15.39 28.95
C VAL A 72 -10.38 13.96 28.97
N ASN A 73 -11.32 13.70 29.89
CA ASN A 73 -12.08 12.46 29.89
C ASN A 73 -13.06 12.45 28.71
N TYR A 74 -12.72 11.73 27.63
CA TYR A 74 -13.54 11.74 26.41
C TYR A 74 -14.98 11.27 26.63
N SER A 75 -15.25 10.45 27.66
CA SER A 75 -16.62 9.99 27.97
C SER A 75 -17.54 11.12 28.42
N GLN A 76 -16.97 12.27 28.79
CA GLN A 76 -17.68 13.48 29.20
C GLN A 76 -17.63 14.56 28.10
N VAL A 77 -16.92 14.32 27.00
CA VAL A 77 -16.87 15.27 25.88
C VAL A 77 -18.08 15.03 24.99
N PHE A 78 -18.76 16.12 24.64
CA PHE A 78 -19.86 16.11 23.70
C PHE A 78 -19.58 17.09 22.56
N ALA A 79 -20.23 16.84 21.41
CA ALA A 79 -20.18 17.73 20.28
C ALA A 79 -21.57 17.92 19.69
N ILE A 80 -21.86 19.15 19.27
CA ILE A 80 -23.13 19.57 18.68
C ILE A 80 -22.82 20.20 17.32
N VAL A 81 -23.56 19.78 16.29
CA VAL A 81 -23.51 20.42 14.97
C VAL A 81 -24.90 20.96 14.66
N ASN A 82 -25.04 22.28 14.49
CA ASN A 82 -26.31 22.99 14.29
C ASN A 82 -27.44 22.46 15.20
N ASN A 83 -27.23 22.51 16.53
CA ASN A 83 -28.17 22.05 17.56
C ASN A 83 -28.47 20.54 17.58
N ARG A 84 -27.66 19.70 16.94
CA ARG A 84 -27.77 18.24 17.06
C ARG A 84 -26.53 17.63 17.68
N LEU A 85 -26.72 16.79 18.70
CA LEU A 85 -25.66 15.99 19.29
C LEU A 85 -25.10 15.01 18.24
N VAL A 86 -23.78 14.92 18.14
CA VAL A 86 -23.06 14.07 17.18
C VAL A 86 -22.02 13.20 17.87
N ASN A 87 -21.45 12.25 17.14
CA ASN A 87 -20.52 11.29 17.70
C ASN A 87 -19.12 11.89 17.84
N VAL A 88 -18.51 11.69 19.02
CA VAL A 88 -17.12 12.03 19.32
C VAL A 88 -16.35 10.74 19.55
N TYR A 89 -15.22 10.59 18.86
CA TYR A 89 -14.35 9.43 19.02
C TYR A 89 -12.96 9.88 19.50
N PRO A 90 -12.38 9.21 20.50
CA PRO A 90 -10.97 9.39 20.81
C PRO A 90 -10.14 8.86 19.64
N TYR A 91 -9.18 9.65 19.18
CA TYR A 91 -8.28 9.33 18.09
C TYR A 91 -6.84 9.51 18.53
N ASN A 92 -6.08 8.43 18.47
CA ASN A 92 -4.63 8.47 18.56
C ASN A 92 -4.07 8.37 17.12
N PRO A 93 -3.00 9.09 16.75
CA PRO A 93 -2.33 8.91 15.45
C PRO A 93 -1.93 7.46 15.13
N ASN A 94 -2.00 6.56 16.12
CA ASN A 94 -1.70 5.13 16.03
C ASN A 94 -2.95 4.23 15.83
N GLY A 95 -4.15 4.78 15.59
CA GLY A 95 -5.35 4.03 15.17
C GLY A 95 -5.99 3.09 16.20
N SER A 96 -5.58 3.11 17.48
CA SER A 96 -6.19 2.33 18.57
C SER A 96 -7.19 3.17 19.39
N ILE A 97 -8.22 2.53 19.95
CA ILE A 97 -9.05 3.10 21.03
C ILE A 97 -8.18 3.11 22.29
N VAL A 98 -7.81 4.29 22.80
CA VAL A 98 -6.92 4.42 23.97
C VAL A 98 -7.63 5.05 25.17
N ASN A 99 -7.12 4.69 26.34
CA ASN A 99 -7.46 5.12 27.71
C ASN A 99 -8.01 6.56 27.84
N PRO A 100 -9.11 6.77 28.61
CA PRO A 100 -9.85 8.03 28.72
C PRO A 100 -9.11 9.31 29.13
N TYR A 101 -7.83 9.29 29.52
CA TYR A 101 -7.18 10.44 30.17
C TYR A 101 -5.95 10.99 29.44
N ASN A 102 -5.84 10.80 28.11
CA ASN A 102 -4.70 11.30 27.34
C ASN A 102 -5.03 12.60 26.56
N ASN A 103 -4.00 13.42 26.30
CA ASN A 103 -3.95 14.59 25.39
C ASN A 103 -4.27 14.26 23.91
N GLY A 104 -5.10 13.24 23.65
CA GLY A 104 -5.36 12.67 22.34
C GLY A 104 -6.16 13.59 21.45
N LEU A 105 -6.04 13.38 20.15
CA LEU A 105 -6.89 14.02 19.15
C LEU A 105 -8.31 13.46 19.29
N LEU A 106 -9.32 14.26 19.02
CA LEU A 106 -10.71 13.85 18.96
C LEU A 106 -11.18 13.95 17.51
N ILE A 107 -11.93 12.96 17.05
CA ILE A 107 -12.63 13.02 15.77
C ILE A 107 -14.12 13.15 16.04
N ILE A 108 -14.71 14.19 15.48
CA ILE A 108 -16.15 14.39 15.48
C ILE A 108 -16.69 13.95 14.13
N VAL A 109 -17.70 13.08 14.17
CA VAL A 109 -18.34 12.53 12.98
C VAL A 109 -19.82 12.88 13.00
N ALA A 110 -20.27 13.62 12.00
CA ALA A 110 -21.66 14.06 11.89
C ALA A 110 -22.25 13.72 10.50
N ASN A 111 -23.38 13.02 10.48
CA ASN A 111 -24.13 12.78 9.22
C ASN A 111 -24.96 14.02 8.87
N LEU A 112 -24.47 14.78 7.90
CA LEU A 112 -25.06 16.03 7.42
C LEU A 112 -26.34 15.83 6.61
N SER A 113 -26.65 14.60 6.17
CA SER A 113 -27.94 14.31 5.52
C SER A 113 -29.13 14.54 6.45
N GLN A 114 -28.89 14.56 7.77
CA GLN A 114 -29.90 14.73 8.80
C GLN A 114 -29.80 16.08 9.53
N ILE A 115 -28.77 16.87 9.24
CA ILE A 115 -28.48 18.16 9.90
C ILE A 115 -28.48 19.22 8.80
N PRO A 116 -29.51 20.08 8.70
CA PRO A 116 -29.53 21.13 7.70
C PRO A 116 -28.46 22.20 8.01
N PRO A 117 -27.81 22.78 6.99
CA PRO A 117 -26.92 23.93 7.18
C PRO A 117 -27.71 25.18 7.57
N ASP A 118 -27.00 26.22 8.00
CA ASP A 118 -27.56 27.54 8.26
C ASP A 118 -27.99 28.27 6.97
N GLN A 119 -28.49 29.50 7.10
CA GLN A 119 -28.95 30.31 5.95
C GLN A 119 -27.83 30.65 4.94
N ASN A 120 -26.57 30.53 5.33
CA ASN A 120 -25.40 30.78 4.49
C ASN A 120 -24.77 29.48 3.95
N GLY A 121 -25.35 28.32 4.25
CA GLY A 121 -24.84 27.02 3.84
C GLY A 121 -23.72 26.47 4.75
N ASN A 122 -23.49 27.04 5.93
CA ASN A 122 -22.44 26.62 6.86
C ASN A 122 -22.99 25.78 8.01
N TYR A 123 -22.08 25.18 8.76
CA TYR A 123 -22.35 24.42 9.97
C TYR A 123 -21.59 25.06 11.15
N GLU A 124 -22.25 25.19 12.28
CA GLU A 124 -21.64 25.55 13.55
C GLU A 124 -21.35 24.26 14.31
N LEU A 125 -20.09 24.06 14.68
CA LEU A 125 -19.63 22.94 15.49
C LEU A 125 -19.28 23.45 16.89
N GLU A 126 -20.05 23.00 17.88
CA GLU A 126 -19.80 23.27 19.29
C GLU A 126 -19.23 22.02 19.96
N VAL A 127 -18.24 22.19 20.81
CA VAL A 127 -17.62 21.12 21.59
C VAL A 127 -17.56 21.52 23.03
N GLY A 128 -18.00 20.62 23.89
CA GLY A 128 -18.12 20.87 25.31
C GLY A 128 -17.68 19.69 26.15
N LEU A 129 -17.58 19.96 27.45
CA LEU A 129 -17.32 18.97 28.48
C LEU A 129 -18.46 19.04 29.48
N GLU A 130 -19.05 17.88 29.79
CA GLU A 130 -20.22 17.74 30.65
C GLU A 130 -21.43 18.57 30.17
N ASN A 131 -21.59 19.81 30.66
CA ASN A 131 -22.70 20.69 30.32
C ASN A 131 -22.25 22.05 29.77
N ASP A 132 -20.94 22.31 29.70
CA ASP A 132 -20.40 23.60 29.27
C ASP A 132 -19.86 23.49 27.84
N ILE A 133 -20.22 24.46 26.99
CA ILE A 133 -19.63 24.63 25.65
C ILE A 133 -18.32 25.39 25.80
N ILE A 134 -17.23 24.79 25.31
CA ILE A 134 -15.85 25.26 25.52
C ILE A 134 -15.18 25.65 24.20
N GLY A 135 -15.64 25.12 23.06
CA GLY A 135 -15.19 25.51 21.73
C GLY A 135 -16.36 25.66 20.76
N ILE A 136 -16.34 26.71 19.94
CA ILE A 136 -17.32 26.98 18.88
C ILE A 136 -16.54 27.24 17.59
N PHE A 137 -16.87 26.53 16.51
CA PHE A 137 -16.15 26.60 15.24
C PHE A 137 -17.10 26.70 14.04
N ASP A 138 -16.82 27.64 13.14
CA ASP A 138 -17.52 27.78 11.87
C ASP A 138 -16.95 26.79 10.83
N ILE A 139 -17.80 25.88 10.37
CA ILE A 139 -17.50 24.87 9.36
C ILE A 139 -18.16 25.28 8.04
N LYS A 140 -17.36 25.65 7.05
CA LYS A 140 -17.86 26.00 5.73
C LYS A 140 -18.18 24.75 4.93
N TYR A 141 -19.38 24.68 4.36
CA TYR A 141 -19.72 23.59 3.44
C TYR A 141 -19.03 23.82 2.10
N ILE A 142 -17.79 23.35 2.02
CA ILE A 142 -17.06 23.26 0.75
C ILE A 142 -17.32 21.85 0.24
N SER A 143 -18.29 21.69 -0.68
CA SER A 143 -18.52 20.41 -1.36
C SER A 143 -17.32 20.09 -2.26
N ASN A 144 -16.28 19.52 -1.68
CA ASN A 144 -15.13 19.07 -2.43
C ASN A 144 -15.39 17.63 -2.86
N THR A 145 -15.76 17.42 -4.12
CA THR A 145 -15.90 16.08 -4.73
C THR A 145 -14.54 15.38 -4.94
N LEU A 146 -13.47 15.87 -4.30
CA LEU A 146 -12.07 15.60 -4.64
C LEU A 146 -11.17 15.30 -3.44
N ILE A 147 -11.69 14.72 -2.36
CA ILE A 147 -10.85 14.32 -1.21
C ILE A 147 -11.05 12.83 -0.90
N ASN A 148 -10.21 12.00 -1.53
CA ASN A 148 -9.86 10.67 -1.03
C ASN A 148 -8.70 10.84 -0.02
N TYR A 149 -8.91 10.34 1.19
CA TYR A 149 -7.92 10.11 2.26
C TYR A 149 -6.66 11.00 2.26
N PHE A 150 -6.72 12.10 3.03
CA PHE A 150 -5.52 12.78 3.53
C PHE A 150 -5.19 12.24 4.93
N GLN A 151 -4.00 11.66 5.11
CA GLN A 151 -3.41 11.46 6.44
C GLN A 151 -2.83 12.80 6.93
N PRO A 152 -2.93 13.13 8.22
CA PRO A 152 -2.25 14.31 8.76
C PRO A 152 -0.72 14.17 8.59
N PRO A 153 0.03 15.27 8.47
CA PRO A 153 1.49 15.22 8.46
C PRO A 153 1.98 14.65 9.80
N ILE A 154 2.42 13.38 9.80
CA ILE A 154 3.11 12.78 10.94
C ILE A 154 4.52 13.35 10.95
N ALA A 155 4.76 14.35 11.81
CA ALA A 155 6.10 14.69 12.23
C ALA A 155 6.55 13.69 13.30
N PHE A 156 7.47 12.79 12.96
CA PHE A 156 8.16 11.99 13.98
C PHE A 156 9.12 12.89 14.75
N ASN A 157 8.81 13.16 16.02
CA ASN A 157 9.83 13.58 16.98
C ASN A 157 10.63 12.34 17.39
N ILE A 158 11.72 12.08 16.67
CA ILE A 158 12.74 11.14 17.12
C ILE A 158 13.38 11.74 18.37
N LEU A 159 13.19 11.08 19.51
CA LEU A 159 13.94 11.34 20.73
C LEU A 159 15.42 11.09 20.45
N ASN A 160 16.17 12.15 20.13
CA ASN A 160 17.62 12.14 20.20
C ASN A 160 18.01 11.91 21.66
N SER A 161 18.38 10.69 22.02
CA SER A 161 19.21 10.48 23.20
C SER A 161 20.58 11.07 22.90
N SER A 162 20.75 12.35 23.21
CA SER A 162 22.03 13.04 23.17
C SER A 162 22.93 12.47 24.27
N SER A 163 23.82 11.54 23.92
CA SER A 163 25.10 11.44 24.59
C SER A 163 26.06 12.41 23.92
N ASN A 164 26.35 13.50 24.62
CA ASN A 164 27.37 14.47 24.27
C ASN A 164 28.72 13.78 24.05
N THR A 165 29.27 13.88 22.84
CA THR A 165 30.66 14.32 22.63
C THR A 165 30.81 14.96 21.25
N SER A 166 31.45 16.13 21.27
CA SER A 166 31.75 17.07 20.18
C SER A 166 32.30 16.46 18.88
N SER A 167 31.79 16.89 17.72
CA SER A 167 32.44 17.85 16.81
C SER A 167 31.89 17.82 15.38
N ASN A 168 31.81 19.02 14.80
CA ASN A 168 31.69 19.39 13.39
C ASN A 168 30.43 19.04 12.59
N SER A 169 29.77 20.13 12.19
CA SER A 169 28.69 20.25 11.24
C SER A 169 29.02 19.67 9.86
N THR A 170 28.29 18.64 9.48
CA THR A 170 27.89 18.36 8.09
C THR A 170 26.40 18.03 8.12
N SER A 171 25.66 18.47 7.09
CA SER A 171 24.20 18.33 7.02
C SER A 171 23.81 16.87 7.25
N SER A 172 23.15 16.58 8.38
CA SER A 172 22.67 15.24 8.69
C SER A 172 21.57 14.88 7.70
N THR A 173 21.90 14.04 6.72
CA THR A 173 20.93 13.13 6.12
C THR A 173 20.18 12.43 7.26
N PRO A 174 18.85 12.25 7.18
CA PRO A 174 18.12 11.50 8.19
C PRO A 174 18.80 10.15 8.38
N THR A 175 19.35 9.90 9.58
CA THR A 175 19.95 8.61 9.90
C THR A 175 18.82 7.62 10.09
N CYS A 176 18.48 6.92 9.02
CA CYS A 176 17.56 5.79 9.06
C CYS A 176 18.21 4.68 9.90
N GLN A 177 17.86 4.62 11.20
CA GLN A 177 18.29 3.53 12.05
C GLN A 177 17.60 2.24 11.59
N ALA A 178 18.34 1.13 11.68
CA ALA A 178 17.82 -0.21 11.46
C ALA A 178 16.56 -0.42 12.29
N SER A 179 15.41 -0.49 11.62
CA SER A 179 14.10 -0.52 12.27
C SER A 179 13.27 -1.66 11.71
N TYR A 180 12.74 -2.48 12.62
CA TYR A 180 11.64 -3.38 12.31
C TYR A 180 10.34 -2.61 12.50
N LEU A 181 9.61 -2.42 11.41
CA LEU A 181 8.31 -1.76 11.40
C LEU A 181 7.22 -2.83 11.30
N PRO A 182 6.27 -2.88 12.25
CA PRO A 182 5.11 -3.73 12.11
C PRO A 182 4.24 -3.21 10.96
N LEU A 183 4.00 -4.05 9.97
CA LEU A 183 3.06 -3.82 8.89
C LEU A 183 1.81 -4.66 9.14
N ILE A 184 0.70 -3.99 9.38
CA ILE A 184 -0.61 -4.61 9.57
C ILE A 184 -1.35 -4.59 8.24
N LEU A 185 -1.70 -5.78 7.75
CA LEU A 185 -2.43 -5.97 6.50
C LEU A 185 -3.88 -6.30 6.83
N TYR A 186 -4.81 -5.44 6.44
CA TYR A 186 -6.23 -5.56 6.75
C TYR A 186 -7.02 -6.04 5.55
N ASN A 187 -7.70 -7.18 5.70
CA ASN A 187 -8.78 -7.57 4.81
C ASN A 187 -10.12 -7.15 5.44
N THR A 188 -10.66 -6.03 4.98
CA THR A 188 -11.97 -5.51 5.41
C THR A 188 -13.14 -6.16 4.68
N GLN A 189 -12.87 -7.09 3.76
CA GLN A 189 -13.89 -7.77 2.97
C GLN A 189 -14.43 -8.99 3.71
N SER A 190 -15.69 -9.35 3.44
CA SER A 190 -16.34 -10.54 3.99
C SER A 190 -15.86 -11.86 3.36
N ILE A 191 -14.90 -11.80 2.43
CA ILE A 191 -14.35 -12.94 1.70
C ILE A 191 -12.84 -12.98 2.00
N PRO A 192 -12.26 -14.14 2.35
CA PRO A 192 -10.82 -14.25 2.56
C PRO A 192 -10.06 -14.02 1.25
N THR A 193 -8.79 -13.61 1.35
CA THR A 193 -7.91 -13.63 0.18
C THR A 193 -7.65 -15.08 -0.24
N PRO A 194 -7.23 -15.31 -1.50
CA PRO A 194 -6.65 -16.60 -1.92
C PRO A 194 -5.48 -17.04 -1.03
N SER A 195 -5.08 -18.30 -1.12
CA SER A 195 -3.91 -18.87 -0.42
C SER A 195 -3.16 -19.78 -1.41
N PRO A 196 -1.93 -19.44 -1.80
CA PRO A 196 -1.18 -18.22 -1.46
C PRO A 196 -1.79 -16.93 -2.03
N PHE A 197 -1.43 -15.78 -1.45
CA PHE A 197 -1.83 -14.45 -1.91
C PHE A 197 -0.63 -13.54 -2.13
N GLN A 198 -0.61 -12.82 -3.25
CA GLN A 198 0.38 -11.79 -3.55
C GLN A 198 -0.16 -10.44 -3.12
N GLN A 199 0.42 -9.87 -2.07
CA GLN A 199 0.08 -8.55 -1.56
C GLN A 199 1.12 -7.55 -2.04
N ASP A 200 0.70 -6.43 -2.62
CA ASP A 200 1.57 -5.29 -2.85
C ASP A 200 1.78 -4.49 -1.56
N ILE A 201 2.97 -3.92 -1.42
CA ILE A 201 3.35 -3.03 -0.35
C ILE A 201 4.07 -1.86 -0.99
N ALA A 202 3.40 -0.71 -1.06
CA ALA A 202 3.99 0.50 -1.60
C ALA A 202 4.24 1.54 -0.51
N ILE A 203 5.47 2.08 -0.48
CA ILE A 203 5.81 3.23 0.36
C ILE A 203 5.97 4.43 -0.55
N CYS A 204 5.19 5.48 -0.32
CA CYS A 204 5.12 6.66 -1.16
C CYS A 204 5.62 7.92 -0.45
N ASN A 205 6.13 8.87 -1.22
CA ASN A 205 6.47 10.21 -0.72
C ASN A 205 5.29 11.21 -0.75
N GLY A 206 4.09 10.74 -1.07
CA GLY A 206 2.88 11.54 -1.17
C GLY A 206 1.66 10.65 -1.37
N SER A 207 0.48 11.27 -1.47
CA SER A 207 -0.76 10.56 -1.75
C SER A 207 -0.92 10.32 -3.24
N ILE A 208 -1.44 9.15 -3.61
CA ILE A 208 -1.75 8.77 -4.99
C ILE A 208 -3.23 8.46 -5.14
N ASN A 209 -3.79 8.76 -6.31
CA ASN A 209 -5.18 8.47 -6.65
C ASN A 209 -5.25 7.40 -7.76
N ILE A 210 -4.98 6.14 -7.39
CA ILE A 210 -4.93 5.02 -8.35
C ILE A 210 -5.97 3.92 -8.09
N GLY A 211 -6.92 4.16 -7.18
CA GLY A 211 -8.03 3.26 -6.88
C GLY A 211 -7.73 2.22 -5.80
N ASN A 212 -8.67 1.30 -5.57
CA ASN A 212 -8.66 0.34 -4.46
C ASN A 212 -7.87 -0.95 -4.75
N SER A 213 -7.30 -1.09 -5.94
CA SER A 213 -6.56 -2.28 -6.36
C SER A 213 -5.07 -2.21 -6.04
N PHE A 214 -4.63 -1.16 -5.32
CA PHE A 214 -3.24 -0.91 -4.93
C PHE A 214 -3.16 -0.45 -3.48
N ALA A 215 -2.29 -1.07 -2.68
CA ALA A 215 -2.13 -0.77 -1.27
C ALA A 215 -0.83 0.01 -1.00
N TYR A 216 -0.97 1.22 -0.43
CA TYR A 216 0.16 2.10 -0.20
C TYR A 216 0.12 2.82 1.16
N ILE A 217 1.28 3.32 1.57
CA ILE A 217 1.47 4.18 2.73
C ILE A 217 2.14 5.47 2.28
N ASN A 218 1.54 6.61 2.60
CA ASN A 218 2.19 7.91 2.41
C ASN A 218 3.09 8.20 3.62
N ASN A 219 4.40 8.00 3.44
CA ASN A 219 5.39 8.31 4.48
C ASN A 219 6.72 8.74 3.84
N ALA A 220 6.85 10.04 3.58
CA ALA A 220 8.04 10.61 2.94
C ALA A 220 9.34 10.36 3.71
N THR A 221 9.30 10.34 5.04
CA THR A 221 10.48 10.02 5.86
C THR A 221 10.93 8.58 5.62
N LEU A 222 9.99 7.64 5.66
CA LEU A 222 10.26 6.24 5.41
C LEU A 222 10.75 5.99 3.99
N PHE A 223 10.10 6.63 3.01
CA PHE A 223 10.49 6.60 1.61
C PHE A 223 11.95 7.04 1.42
N SER A 224 12.40 8.08 2.12
CA SER A 224 13.79 8.55 2.05
C SER A 224 14.83 7.57 2.65
N CYS A 225 14.38 6.55 3.39
CA CYS A 225 15.21 5.49 3.94
C CYS A 225 15.36 4.29 3.00
N ILE A 226 14.70 4.30 1.85
CA ILE A 226 14.76 3.22 0.88
C ILE A 226 15.86 3.57 -0.13
N ASN A 227 16.76 2.63 -0.40
CA ASN A 227 17.72 2.85 -1.47
C ASN A 227 17.07 2.62 -2.86
N PRO A 228 17.64 3.18 -3.94
CA PRO A 228 17.00 3.16 -5.26
C PRO A 228 16.64 1.76 -5.80
N ASN A 229 17.36 0.74 -5.35
CA ASN A 229 17.17 -0.65 -5.77
C ASN A 229 16.35 -1.47 -4.77
N GLY A 230 15.80 -0.87 -3.71
CA GLY A 230 15.03 -1.56 -2.67
C GLY A 230 15.80 -2.64 -1.88
N GLN A 231 17.12 -2.71 -2.04
CA GLN A 231 17.95 -3.82 -1.57
C GLN A 231 18.25 -3.75 -0.06
N ASN A 232 17.90 -2.66 0.62
CA ASN A 232 18.02 -2.52 2.08
C ASN A 232 16.73 -2.91 2.83
N ILE A 233 15.76 -3.55 2.16
CA ILE A 233 14.50 -3.97 2.77
C ILE A 233 14.29 -5.48 2.66
N TYR A 234 13.71 -6.07 3.71
CA TYR A 234 13.15 -7.42 3.67
C TYR A 234 11.93 -7.56 4.60
N PHE A 235 11.17 -8.64 4.42
CA PHE A 235 9.96 -8.91 5.18
C PHE A 235 10.03 -10.23 5.95
N THR A 236 9.44 -10.26 7.14
CA THR A 236 9.37 -11.44 8.00
C THR A 236 8.05 -11.49 8.77
N THR A 237 7.60 -12.67 9.17
CA THR A 237 6.43 -12.83 10.05
C THR A 237 6.76 -12.60 11.53
N THR A 238 8.03 -12.57 11.91
CA THR A 238 8.47 -12.53 13.31
C THR A 238 9.41 -11.35 13.54
N TYR A 239 9.13 -10.57 14.58
CA TYR A 239 9.98 -9.45 14.96
C TYR A 239 11.42 -9.92 15.24
N ASN A 240 12.40 -9.17 14.72
CA ASN A 240 13.83 -9.46 14.90
C ASN A 240 14.29 -10.83 14.37
N SER A 241 13.77 -11.25 13.21
CA SER A 241 14.22 -12.47 12.54
C SER A 241 14.62 -12.24 11.08
N ASN A 242 15.42 -13.17 10.54
CA ASN A 242 15.73 -13.24 9.12
C ASN A 242 14.45 -13.38 8.28
N PRO A 243 14.47 -12.93 7.00
CA PRO A 243 13.30 -13.01 6.15
C PRO A 243 12.84 -14.45 5.95
N ASN A 244 11.53 -14.64 6.07
CA ASN A 244 10.83 -15.89 5.78
C ASN A 244 9.60 -15.67 4.86
N ILE A 245 9.44 -14.45 4.34
CA ILE A 245 8.43 -14.08 3.36
C ILE A 245 9.17 -13.78 2.05
N TYR A 246 8.75 -14.42 0.96
CA TYR A 246 9.26 -14.06 -0.36
C TYR A 246 8.74 -12.67 -0.73
N SER A 247 9.65 -11.78 -1.11
CA SER A 247 9.34 -10.44 -1.60
C SER A 247 10.11 -10.13 -2.87
N TRP A 248 9.46 -9.43 -3.79
CA TRP A 248 10.02 -8.97 -5.06
C TRP A 248 9.80 -7.47 -5.18
N TYR A 249 10.88 -6.69 -5.21
CA TYR A 249 10.85 -5.26 -5.43
C TYR A 249 10.66 -4.98 -6.92
N GLU A 250 9.51 -4.46 -7.29
CA GLU A 250 9.16 -4.17 -8.68
C GLU A 250 9.94 -2.97 -9.22
N GLY A 251 10.16 -1.97 -8.36
CA GLY A 251 10.72 -0.68 -8.71
C GLY A 251 9.83 0.45 -8.22
N GLN A 252 9.94 1.59 -8.90
CA GLN A 252 9.26 2.82 -8.50
C GLN A 252 8.11 3.14 -9.45
N LEU A 253 6.91 3.23 -8.91
CA LEU A 253 5.74 3.80 -9.58
C LEU A 253 5.81 5.32 -9.51
N ILE A 254 5.60 5.99 -10.64
CA ILE A 254 5.59 7.45 -10.77
C ILE A 254 4.19 7.92 -11.12
N ASN A 255 3.60 8.78 -10.29
CA ASN A 255 2.30 9.40 -10.53
C ASN A 255 2.41 10.92 -10.30
N GLY A 256 2.63 11.67 -11.38
CA GLY A 256 2.89 13.11 -11.30
C GLY A 256 4.17 13.41 -10.51
N SER A 257 4.05 14.12 -9.39
CA SER A 257 5.16 14.42 -8.47
C SER A 257 5.31 13.41 -7.34
N THR A 258 4.45 12.39 -7.29
CA THR A 258 4.47 11.35 -6.26
C THR A 258 5.16 10.10 -6.77
N TYR A 259 6.03 9.56 -5.94
CA TYR A 259 6.85 8.37 -6.20
C TYR A 259 6.55 7.34 -5.13
N CYS A 260 6.41 6.09 -5.54
CA CYS A 260 6.14 4.96 -4.65
C CYS A 260 7.08 3.82 -4.97
N ASP A 261 7.81 3.33 -3.96
CA ASP A 261 8.62 2.14 -4.07
C ASP A 261 7.73 0.93 -3.76
N VAL A 262 7.66 -0.04 -4.69
CA VAL A 262 6.66 -1.12 -4.68
C VAL A 262 7.30 -2.48 -4.49
N TRP A 263 6.84 -3.22 -3.48
CA TRP A 263 7.16 -4.64 -3.29
C TRP A 263 5.92 -5.50 -3.44
N TRP A 264 6.10 -6.69 -3.98
CA TRP A 264 5.12 -7.77 -3.86
C TRP A 264 5.61 -8.79 -2.84
N VAL A 265 4.75 -9.18 -1.91
CA VAL A 265 5.03 -10.22 -0.91
C VAL A 265 4.11 -11.43 -1.07
N ASN A 266 4.65 -12.63 -0.87
CA ASN A 266 3.89 -13.87 -0.93
C ASN A 266 3.42 -14.31 0.45
N LEU A 267 2.11 -14.15 0.72
CA LEU A 267 1.45 -14.59 1.92
C LEU A 267 0.91 -16.01 1.74
N SER A 268 1.66 -17.00 2.22
CA SER A 268 1.31 -18.42 2.04
C SER A 268 -0.10 -18.78 2.52
N LYS A 269 -0.58 -18.17 3.61
CA LYS A 269 -1.90 -18.41 4.20
C LYS A 269 -2.97 -17.38 3.81
N GLY A 270 -2.61 -16.36 3.03
CA GLY A 270 -3.49 -15.22 2.78
C GLY A 270 -3.91 -14.48 4.06
N ILE A 271 -5.02 -13.75 3.98
CA ILE A 271 -5.66 -12.99 5.07
C ILE A 271 -7.13 -13.42 5.14
N SER A 272 -7.59 -13.83 6.31
CA SER A 272 -8.99 -14.25 6.51
C SER A 272 -9.97 -13.08 6.30
N SER A 273 -11.24 -13.39 6.06
CA SER A 273 -12.29 -12.36 5.94
C SER A 273 -12.40 -11.52 7.21
N ASN A 274 -12.62 -10.20 7.08
CA ASN A 274 -12.78 -9.25 8.19
C ASN A 274 -11.67 -9.38 9.26
N SER A 275 -10.44 -9.63 8.83
CA SER A 275 -9.32 -9.89 9.72
C SER A 275 -8.10 -9.09 9.30
N ASN A 276 -7.07 -9.14 10.13
CA ASN A 276 -5.75 -8.62 9.79
C ASN A 276 -4.67 -9.62 10.16
N ILE A 277 -3.50 -9.45 9.54
CA ILE A 277 -2.27 -10.10 9.96
C ILE A 277 -1.19 -9.04 10.14
N THR A 278 -0.22 -9.31 11.00
CA THR A 278 0.98 -8.48 11.12
C THR A 278 2.16 -9.22 10.51
N ILE A 279 2.85 -8.55 9.59
CA ILE A 279 4.20 -8.89 9.17
C ILE A 279 5.14 -7.76 9.63
N TYR A 280 6.44 -7.95 9.50
CA TYR A 280 7.43 -6.94 9.84
C TYR A 280 8.26 -6.63 8.60
N MET A 281 8.41 -5.34 8.33
CA MET A 281 9.35 -4.81 7.36
C MET A 281 10.59 -4.36 8.09
N TYR A 282 11.74 -4.91 7.72
CA TYR A 282 13.01 -4.44 8.21
C TYR A 282 13.65 -3.51 7.19
N ILE A 283 14.07 -2.34 7.65
CA ILE A 283 14.83 -1.38 6.84
C ILE A 283 16.23 -1.27 7.41
N GLY A 284 17.20 -1.76 6.64
CA GLY A 284 18.62 -1.62 6.94
C GLY A 284 19.20 -0.27 6.51
N PRO A 285 20.49 -0.04 6.80
CA PRO A 285 21.17 1.16 6.31
C PRO A 285 21.14 1.21 4.77
N ASN A 286 21.17 2.42 4.19
CA ASN A 286 21.04 2.60 2.73
C ASN A 286 22.08 1.83 1.89
N ASN A 287 23.25 1.52 2.46
CA ASN A 287 24.30 0.74 1.82
C ASN A 287 24.16 -0.78 1.98
N ALA A 288 23.16 -1.27 2.72
CA ALA A 288 22.88 -2.70 2.84
C ALA A 288 22.44 -3.29 1.50
N ASN A 289 22.79 -4.56 1.29
CA ASN A 289 22.32 -5.35 0.17
C ASN A 289 21.85 -6.71 0.70
N TYR A 290 20.55 -6.80 0.95
CA TYR A 290 19.92 -8.02 1.42
C TYR A 290 19.65 -9.03 0.31
N TYR A 291 19.68 -8.62 -0.96
CA TYR A 291 19.58 -9.55 -2.09
C TYR A 291 20.72 -10.57 -2.07
N SER A 292 21.96 -10.14 -1.85
CA SER A 292 23.09 -11.07 -1.75
C SER A 292 23.05 -11.95 -0.49
N GLN A 293 22.48 -11.44 0.60
CA GLN A 293 22.46 -12.14 1.89
C GLN A 293 21.33 -13.15 2.03
N TYR A 294 20.16 -12.86 1.45
CA TYR A 294 18.91 -13.58 1.74
C TYR A 294 18.16 -14.07 0.49
N TYR A 295 18.74 -13.98 -0.71
CA TYR A 295 18.18 -14.65 -1.88
C TYR A 295 17.96 -16.16 -1.60
N PRO A 296 16.80 -16.75 -1.96
CA PRO A 296 15.76 -16.21 -2.83
C PRO A 296 14.61 -15.45 -2.15
N TYR A 297 14.65 -15.17 -0.84
CA TYR A 297 13.54 -14.50 -0.15
C TYR A 297 13.35 -13.05 -0.57
N VAL A 298 14.40 -12.39 -1.03
CA VAL A 298 14.36 -11.00 -1.51
C VAL A 298 14.97 -10.95 -2.90
N GLY A 299 14.42 -10.08 -3.73
CA GLY A 299 14.85 -9.93 -5.11
C GLY A 299 14.13 -8.81 -5.83
N SER A 300 14.49 -8.61 -7.08
CA SER A 300 14.00 -7.52 -7.94
C SER A 300 14.30 -7.87 -9.40
N PRO A 301 13.54 -7.38 -10.40
CA PRO A 301 13.77 -7.79 -11.76
C PRO A 301 14.95 -7.05 -12.40
N ILE A 302 15.39 -7.55 -13.55
CA ILE A 302 16.56 -7.03 -14.26
C ILE A 302 16.42 -5.56 -14.66
N GLN A 303 15.21 -5.07 -14.86
CA GLN A 303 14.94 -3.68 -15.21
C GLN A 303 15.31 -2.71 -14.07
N VAL A 304 15.32 -3.18 -12.82
CA VAL A 304 15.76 -2.41 -11.65
C VAL A 304 17.25 -2.63 -11.41
N LEU A 305 17.72 -3.88 -11.46
CA LEU A 305 19.08 -4.22 -11.02
C LEU A 305 20.15 -4.16 -12.11
N GLY A 306 19.76 -4.16 -13.39
CA GLY A 306 20.67 -4.40 -14.51
C GLY A 306 21.24 -5.82 -14.59
N THR A 307 20.83 -6.71 -13.67
CA THR A 307 21.21 -8.13 -13.64
C THR A 307 20.00 -9.00 -13.25
N SER A 308 19.93 -10.22 -13.79
CA SER A 308 18.89 -11.20 -13.45
C SER A 308 19.26 -12.06 -12.24
N GLN A 309 20.45 -11.87 -11.65
CA GLN A 309 20.98 -12.72 -10.57
C GLN A 309 20.02 -12.83 -9.37
N TYR A 310 19.33 -11.74 -9.05
CA TYR A 310 18.44 -11.65 -7.89
C TYR A 310 16.96 -11.55 -8.27
N ASP A 311 16.61 -11.91 -9.50
CA ASP A 311 15.21 -11.92 -9.92
C ASP A 311 14.50 -13.16 -9.36
N ASN A 312 13.70 -12.96 -8.32
CA ASN A 312 13.00 -14.01 -7.59
C ASN A 312 11.49 -14.06 -7.88
N GLY A 313 10.97 -13.35 -8.90
CA GLY A 313 9.53 -13.24 -9.17
C GLY A 313 8.76 -14.57 -9.22
N LYS A 314 9.43 -15.65 -9.67
CA LYS A 314 8.88 -17.03 -9.70
C LYS A 314 8.49 -17.61 -8.33
N TYR A 315 8.99 -17.07 -7.22
CA TYR A 315 8.64 -17.50 -5.87
C TYR A 315 7.47 -16.71 -5.28
N ILE A 316 7.04 -15.64 -5.97
CA ILE A 316 5.98 -14.74 -5.51
C ILE A 316 4.70 -15.00 -6.29
N PHE A 317 4.79 -14.95 -7.62
CA PHE A 317 3.63 -14.97 -8.51
C PHE A 317 3.20 -16.37 -8.93
N ASN A 318 1.92 -16.54 -9.29
CA ASN A 318 1.37 -17.81 -9.77
C ASN A 318 2.02 -18.22 -11.11
N TYR A 319 2.42 -17.23 -11.89
CA TYR A 319 3.30 -17.37 -13.04
C TYR A 319 4.18 -16.12 -13.15
N TYR A 320 5.44 -16.29 -13.55
CA TYR A 320 6.36 -15.18 -13.79
C TYR A 320 7.36 -15.55 -14.89
N GLN A 321 7.54 -14.65 -15.84
CA GLN A 321 8.56 -14.74 -16.87
C GLN A 321 9.22 -13.38 -17.08
N ASN A 322 10.51 -13.29 -16.78
CA ASN A 322 11.37 -12.19 -17.20
C ASN A 322 11.86 -12.42 -18.62
N PHE A 323 11.83 -11.37 -19.44
CA PHE A 323 12.25 -11.40 -20.85
C PHE A 323 13.58 -10.69 -21.11
N GLY A 324 14.28 -10.24 -20.06
CA GLY A 324 15.67 -9.76 -20.17
C GLY A 324 16.71 -10.87 -20.01
N ASN A 325 17.88 -10.65 -20.59
CA ASN A 325 19.06 -11.51 -20.51
C ASN A 325 18.80 -12.97 -20.97
N LEU A 326 17.95 -13.11 -21.98
CA LEU A 326 17.67 -14.38 -22.64
C LEU A 326 18.57 -14.60 -23.86
N SER A 327 18.76 -15.84 -24.27
CA SER A 327 19.42 -16.21 -25.53
C SER A 327 18.50 -16.94 -26.50
N SER A 328 17.33 -17.38 -26.02
CA SER A 328 16.26 -18.03 -26.77
C SER A 328 14.93 -17.82 -26.05
N LEU A 329 13.81 -18.13 -26.72
CA LEU A 329 12.51 -18.10 -26.07
C LEU A 329 12.48 -19.13 -24.93
N PRO A 330 12.04 -18.71 -23.72
CA PRO A 330 11.99 -19.60 -22.58
C PRO A 330 10.78 -20.52 -22.71
N SER A 331 10.89 -21.79 -22.31
CA SER A 331 9.69 -22.64 -22.20
C SER A 331 8.71 -22.03 -21.20
N PRO A 332 7.39 -21.96 -21.49
CA PRO A 332 6.66 -22.60 -22.58
C PRO A 332 6.40 -21.69 -23.81
N TRP A 333 7.14 -20.61 -24.00
CA TRP A 333 6.91 -19.66 -25.10
C TRP A 333 7.39 -20.19 -26.45
N THR A 334 6.57 -19.94 -27.47
CA THR A 334 6.87 -20.23 -28.87
C THR A 334 6.46 -19.04 -29.73
N TYR A 335 6.91 -19.03 -30.98
CA TYR A 335 6.42 -18.09 -31.97
C TYR A 335 4.96 -18.35 -32.33
N VAL A 336 4.22 -17.27 -32.60
CA VAL A 336 2.83 -17.36 -33.09
C VAL A 336 2.79 -18.00 -34.50
N TYR A 337 3.79 -17.72 -35.35
CA TYR A 337 3.98 -18.38 -36.64
C TYR A 337 5.37 -18.97 -36.79
N ASN A 338 5.47 -20.13 -37.44
CA ASN A 338 6.76 -20.77 -37.72
C ASN A 338 7.65 -19.97 -38.70
N ASN A 339 7.07 -19.13 -39.55
CA ASN A 339 7.77 -18.36 -40.59
C ASN A 339 7.73 -16.84 -40.34
N GLN A 340 7.75 -16.40 -39.08
CA GLN A 340 7.82 -14.97 -38.73
C GLN A 340 9.26 -14.46 -38.58
N GLY A 341 9.41 -13.14 -38.44
CA GLY A 341 10.67 -12.54 -37.99
C GLY A 341 11.04 -13.00 -36.58
N SER A 342 12.28 -13.43 -36.38
CA SER A 342 12.78 -13.89 -35.08
C SER A 342 12.74 -12.78 -34.04
N VAL A 343 12.37 -13.12 -32.80
CA VAL A 343 12.58 -12.19 -31.68
C VAL A 343 14.08 -11.98 -31.47
N SER A 344 14.45 -10.81 -30.96
CA SER A 344 15.82 -10.53 -30.52
C SER A 344 15.84 -10.35 -29.02
N PHE A 345 16.96 -10.71 -28.38
CA PHE A 345 17.09 -10.65 -26.93
C PHE A 345 18.06 -9.53 -26.53
N SER A 346 17.68 -8.75 -25.53
CA SER A 346 18.49 -7.67 -24.95
C SER A 346 18.71 -7.94 -23.46
N THR A 347 19.57 -7.16 -22.82
CA THR A 347 19.81 -7.25 -21.38
C THR A 347 18.52 -7.08 -20.58
N ASN A 348 17.68 -6.11 -20.96
CA ASN A 348 16.53 -5.73 -20.13
C ASN A 348 15.18 -6.24 -20.67
N TYR A 349 15.11 -6.76 -21.89
CA TYR A 349 13.86 -7.12 -22.55
C TYR A 349 14.07 -8.01 -23.77
N THR A 350 12.97 -8.58 -24.26
CA THR A 350 12.88 -9.23 -25.57
C THR A 350 12.22 -8.27 -26.55
N ILE A 351 12.77 -8.20 -27.76
CA ILE A 351 12.29 -7.37 -28.87
C ILE A 351 11.45 -8.26 -29.78
N ILE A 352 10.14 -8.00 -29.85
CA ILE A 352 9.28 -8.57 -30.87
C ILE A 352 9.35 -7.62 -32.08
N PRO A 353 9.91 -8.08 -33.21
CA PRO A 353 10.15 -7.20 -34.34
C PRO A 353 8.82 -6.80 -34.99
N TYR A 354 8.79 -5.61 -35.60
CA TYR A 354 7.76 -5.32 -36.58
C TYR A 354 7.96 -6.21 -37.82
N SER A 355 6.86 -6.56 -38.48
CA SER A 355 6.89 -7.21 -39.79
C SER A 355 5.99 -6.44 -40.75
N SER A 356 6.52 -6.10 -41.93
CA SER A 356 5.80 -5.38 -42.99
C SER A 356 4.98 -6.30 -43.92
N SER A 357 5.03 -7.61 -43.71
CA SER A 357 4.37 -8.59 -44.59
C SER A 357 3.81 -9.81 -43.85
N GLY A 358 3.60 -9.72 -42.53
CA GLY A 358 3.01 -10.82 -41.76
C GLY A 358 2.90 -10.54 -40.27
N ASN A 359 2.54 -11.58 -39.53
CA ASN A 359 2.33 -11.53 -38.08
C ASN A 359 3.64 -11.90 -37.38
N ALA A 360 4.00 -11.16 -36.33
CA ALA A 360 5.12 -11.44 -35.46
C ALA A 360 4.65 -11.43 -34.02
N GLY A 361 4.93 -12.49 -33.27
CA GLY A 361 4.54 -12.56 -31.87
C GLY A 361 5.07 -13.79 -31.17
N ILE A 362 4.74 -13.88 -29.90
CA ILE A 362 5.00 -15.05 -29.07
C ILE A 362 3.74 -15.43 -28.30
N THR A 363 3.54 -16.73 -28.11
CA THR A 363 2.43 -17.30 -27.35
C THR A 363 2.96 -18.41 -26.47
N THR A 364 2.32 -18.65 -25.34
CA THR A 364 2.60 -19.84 -24.53
C THR A 364 1.99 -21.07 -25.21
N THR A 365 2.72 -22.19 -25.17
CA THR A 365 2.25 -23.51 -25.62
C THR A 365 1.35 -24.19 -24.60
N LEU A 366 1.37 -23.70 -23.36
CA LEU A 366 0.49 -24.13 -22.28
C LEU A 366 -0.63 -23.11 -22.08
N ASN A 367 -1.79 -23.63 -21.68
CA ASN A 367 -2.88 -22.82 -21.17
C ASN A 367 -2.72 -22.64 -19.66
N PHE A 368 -2.90 -21.41 -19.21
CA PHE A 368 -2.99 -21.07 -17.79
C PHE A 368 -4.45 -20.99 -17.38
N ASN A 369 -4.75 -21.37 -16.14
CA ASN A 369 -6.03 -21.02 -15.54
C ASN A 369 -5.97 -19.56 -15.10
N ILE A 370 -6.53 -18.67 -15.90
CA ILE A 370 -6.54 -17.23 -15.60
C ILE A 370 -7.72 -16.83 -14.70
N GLN A 371 -8.68 -17.72 -14.43
CA GLN A 371 -9.79 -17.40 -13.54
C GLN A 371 -9.27 -17.02 -12.16
N ASN A 372 -9.83 -15.96 -11.57
CA ASN A 372 -9.41 -15.40 -10.30
C ASN A 372 -7.95 -14.93 -10.28
N ASN A 373 -7.39 -14.57 -11.45
CA ASN A 373 -6.07 -13.97 -11.57
C ASN A 373 -6.12 -12.63 -12.33
N ILE A 374 -5.08 -11.84 -12.13
CA ILE A 374 -4.73 -10.67 -12.94
C ILE A 374 -3.50 -11.04 -13.76
N LEU A 375 -3.63 -10.90 -15.08
CA LEU A 375 -2.51 -10.97 -16.02
C LEU A 375 -1.90 -9.59 -16.14
N GLU A 376 -0.61 -9.48 -15.84
CA GLU A 376 0.16 -8.26 -16.03
C GLU A 376 1.25 -8.46 -17.08
N ILE A 377 1.35 -7.49 -17.99
CA ILE A 377 2.32 -7.47 -19.07
C ILE A 377 3.04 -6.13 -19.02
N TYR A 378 4.32 -6.15 -18.64
CA TYR A 378 5.16 -4.95 -18.70
C TYR A 378 5.84 -4.86 -20.07
N ALA A 379 5.40 -3.88 -20.87
CA ALA A 379 5.86 -3.72 -22.23
C ALA A 379 5.90 -2.24 -22.65
N SER A 380 6.81 -1.90 -23.56
CA SER A 380 6.71 -0.69 -24.36
C SER A 380 6.16 -1.06 -25.72
N VAL A 381 4.99 -0.50 -26.04
CA VAL A 381 4.18 -0.91 -27.19
C VAL A 381 4.11 0.23 -28.20
N PRO A 382 4.41 0.00 -29.48
CA PRO A 382 4.52 1.08 -30.43
C PRO A 382 3.16 1.72 -30.71
N THR A 383 3.19 3.03 -30.98
CA THR A 383 2.06 3.73 -31.57
C THR A 383 2.26 3.74 -33.09
N SER A 384 1.33 3.16 -33.84
CA SER A 384 1.32 3.26 -35.30
C SER A 384 0.21 4.21 -35.75
N GLY A 385 0.39 4.88 -36.88
CA GLY A 385 -0.67 5.61 -37.59
C GLY A 385 -1.07 4.95 -38.91
N GLY A 386 -0.76 3.66 -39.08
CA GLY A 386 -0.73 3.01 -40.39
C GLY A 386 -2.01 2.28 -40.81
N THR A 387 -1.97 1.74 -42.04
CA THR A 387 -2.62 0.51 -42.56
C THR A 387 -4.15 0.38 -42.58
N SER A 388 -4.67 -0.79 -42.96
CA SER A 388 -5.90 -1.45 -42.44
C SER A 388 -5.53 -2.76 -41.72
N TRP A 389 -4.23 -3.03 -41.62
CA TRP A 389 -3.62 -4.32 -41.28
C TRP A 389 -2.71 -4.20 -40.06
N ASP A 390 -2.69 -3.04 -39.41
CA ASP A 390 -1.87 -2.81 -38.22
C ASP A 390 -2.60 -3.36 -36.99
N TYR A 391 -2.06 -4.44 -36.43
CA TYR A 391 -2.55 -5.04 -35.22
C TYR A 391 -1.46 -5.07 -34.16
N ILE A 392 -1.83 -4.79 -32.91
CA ILE A 392 -1.01 -5.07 -31.74
C ILE A 392 -1.92 -5.65 -30.69
N ASP A 393 -1.59 -6.85 -30.21
CA ASP A 393 -2.43 -7.61 -29.30
C ASP A 393 -1.61 -8.07 -28.09
N LEU A 394 -2.11 -7.77 -26.89
CA LEU A 394 -1.54 -8.17 -25.60
C LEU A 394 -2.66 -8.76 -24.75
N GLY A 395 -2.54 -10.02 -24.35
CA GLY A 395 -3.52 -10.61 -23.42
C GLY A 395 -3.53 -12.13 -23.37
N ALA A 396 -4.70 -12.68 -23.07
CA ALA A 396 -4.92 -14.12 -22.95
C ALA A 396 -5.87 -14.61 -24.04
N GLY A 397 -5.45 -15.64 -24.77
CA GLY A 397 -6.18 -16.16 -25.93
C GLY A 397 -5.25 -16.92 -26.87
N ALA A 398 -5.80 -17.92 -27.55
CA ALA A 398 -5.03 -18.76 -28.47
C ALA A 398 -4.60 -18.01 -29.74
N ALA A 399 -3.40 -18.35 -30.22
CA ALA A 399 -2.82 -17.82 -31.46
C ALA A 399 -2.15 -18.91 -32.33
N ASN A 400 -2.58 -20.17 -32.20
CA ASN A 400 -1.88 -21.33 -32.76
C ASN A 400 -2.31 -21.72 -34.19
N THR A 401 -3.52 -21.36 -34.63
CA THR A 401 -4.10 -21.68 -35.96
C THR A 401 -5.15 -20.64 -36.36
N THR A 402 -5.68 -20.71 -37.59
CA THR A 402 -6.78 -19.83 -38.03
C THR A 402 -8.05 -20.02 -37.21
N ASN A 403 -8.87 -18.97 -37.09
CA ASN A 403 -10.08 -18.92 -36.26
C ASN A 403 -9.83 -19.08 -34.76
N THR A 404 -8.67 -18.65 -34.30
CA THR A 404 -8.36 -18.55 -32.87
C THR A 404 -8.62 -17.14 -32.37
N TYR A 405 -8.43 -16.90 -31.07
CA TYR A 405 -8.76 -15.61 -30.49
C TYR A 405 -7.93 -14.47 -31.11
N PHE A 406 -6.63 -14.74 -31.33
CA PHE A 406 -5.69 -13.78 -31.90
C PHE A 406 -5.43 -13.95 -33.40
N ILE A 407 -5.95 -15.01 -34.05
CA ILE A 407 -5.76 -15.24 -35.49
C ILE A 407 -7.09 -15.46 -36.19
N GLY A 408 -7.41 -14.61 -37.17
CA GLY A 408 -8.63 -14.70 -37.96
C GLY A 408 -8.66 -15.86 -38.94
N GLY A 409 -9.83 -16.10 -39.55
CA GLY A 409 -10.01 -17.16 -40.56
C GLY A 409 -9.10 -16.99 -41.79
N GLY A 410 -8.74 -15.76 -42.13
CA GLY A 410 -7.78 -15.44 -43.18
C GLY A 410 -6.31 -15.50 -42.75
N GLY A 411 -6.01 -15.82 -41.49
CA GLY A 411 -4.64 -15.93 -40.97
C GLY A 411 -3.97 -14.62 -40.59
N GLY A 412 -4.67 -13.48 -40.57
CA GLY A 412 -4.17 -12.22 -40.00
C GLY A 412 -4.39 -12.14 -38.49
N LEU A 413 -3.63 -11.27 -37.81
CA LEU A 413 -3.91 -10.93 -36.41
C LEU A 413 -5.24 -10.20 -36.29
N ILE A 414 -5.94 -10.53 -35.21
CA ILE A 414 -7.18 -9.87 -34.76
C ILE A 414 -7.26 -10.01 -33.24
N ALA A 415 -8.15 -9.25 -32.60
CA ALA A 415 -8.68 -9.64 -31.29
C ALA A 415 -10.17 -9.99 -31.40
N GLY A 416 -10.60 -10.95 -30.60
CA GLY A 416 -12.01 -11.38 -30.59
C GLY A 416 -12.41 -12.25 -31.78
N GLY A 417 -11.46 -12.99 -32.37
CA GLY A 417 -11.76 -13.97 -33.43
C GLY A 417 -12.72 -15.08 -33.01
N ASN A 418 -12.70 -15.41 -31.72
CA ASN A 418 -13.70 -16.24 -31.06
C ASN A 418 -13.98 -15.68 -29.65
N ASN A 419 -14.74 -16.41 -28.85
CA ASN A 419 -15.12 -15.97 -27.51
C ASN A 419 -14.07 -16.29 -26.43
N TYR A 420 -12.95 -16.93 -26.77
CA TYR A 420 -11.98 -17.49 -25.82
C TYR A 420 -10.78 -16.57 -25.60
N GLY A 421 -11.01 -15.39 -25.02
CA GLY A 421 -9.92 -14.50 -24.64
C GLY A 421 -10.32 -13.12 -24.14
N ALA A 422 -9.31 -12.36 -23.72
CA ALA A 422 -9.40 -10.94 -23.49
C ALA A 422 -8.07 -10.28 -23.86
N ALA A 423 -8.11 -9.04 -24.35
CA ALA A 423 -6.89 -8.35 -24.82
C ALA A 423 -7.00 -6.84 -24.80
N PHE A 424 -5.85 -6.19 -24.64
CA PHE A 424 -5.58 -4.89 -25.22
C PHE A 424 -5.26 -5.11 -26.71
N SER A 425 -6.06 -4.53 -27.59
CA SER A 425 -5.93 -4.70 -29.04
C SER A 425 -5.95 -3.36 -29.74
N TYR A 426 -4.90 -3.07 -30.49
CA TYR A 426 -4.89 -1.97 -31.44
C TYR A 426 -5.37 -2.56 -32.76
N ASN A 427 -6.65 -2.40 -33.10
CA ASN A 427 -7.10 -2.65 -34.45
C ASN A 427 -7.07 -1.32 -35.19
N ASN A 428 -6.11 -1.18 -36.08
CA ASN A 428 -5.92 -0.17 -37.12
C ASN A 428 -7.00 0.94 -37.40
N ILE A 429 -8.30 0.68 -37.24
CA ILE A 429 -9.36 1.68 -37.46
C ILE A 429 -9.45 2.60 -36.23
N GLY A 430 -8.70 3.70 -36.21
CA GLY A 430 -8.82 4.68 -35.14
C GLY A 430 -7.67 5.68 -34.99
N THR A 431 -7.53 6.19 -33.77
CA THR A 431 -6.48 7.13 -33.37
C THR A 431 -5.23 6.36 -32.95
N ALA A 432 -4.06 6.75 -33.46
CA ALA A 432 -2.77 6.21 -33.03
C ALA A 432 -2.64 6.23 -31.49
N GLY A 433 -2.06 5.18 -30.90
CA GLY A 433 -1.89 5.11 -29.45
C GLY A 433 -3.19 4.88 -28.68
N LYS A 434 -4.14 4.13 -29.25
CA LYS A 434 -5.41 3.79 -28.60
C LYS A 434 -5.69 2.30 -28.67
N PHE A 435 -5.68 1.61 -27.54
CA PHE A 435 -6.16 0.25 -27.45
C PHE A 435 -7.68 0.20 -27.37
N ASN A 436 -8.27 -0.71 -28.13
CA ASN A 436 -9.57 -1.29 -27.84
C ASN A 436 -9.40 -2.43 -26.81
N LEU A 437 -10.39 -2.58 -25.95
CA LEU A 437 -10.40 -3.55 -24.87
C LEU A 437 -11.38 -4.65 -25.28
N TYR A 438 -10.87 -5.85 -25.57
CA TYR A 438 -11.69 -6.96 -26.04
C TYR A 438 -11.92 -7.99 -24.94
N VAL A 439 -13.15 -8.48 -24.85
CA VAL A 439 -13.52 -9.66 -24.05
C VAL A 439 -14.42 -10.56 -24.89
N GLY A 440 -13.94 -11.77 -25.18
CA GLY A 440 -14.50 -12.61 -26.23
C GLY A 440 -14.58 -11.85 -27.56
N ASN A 441 -15.69 -11.98 -28.29
CA ASN A 441 -15.88 -11.30 -29.57
C ASN A 441 -16.27 -9.81 -29.46
N ASN A 442 -16.21 -9.20 -28.28
CA ASN A 442 -16.76 -7.86 -28.05
C ASN A 442 -15.65 -6.88 -27.70
N ASN A 443 -15.61 -5.76 -28.41
CA ASN A 443 -14.96 -4.55 -27.91
C ASN A 443 -15.85 -3.96 -26.79
N VAL A 444 -15.32 -3.91 -25.58
CA VAL A 444 -16.02 -3.44 -24.37
C VAL A 444 -15.61 -2.03 -23.96
N GLY A 445 -14.61 -1.44 -24.62
CA GLY A 445 -14.15 -0.09 -24.33
C GLY A 445 -12.79 0.21 -24.96
N SER A 446 -12.16 1.31 -24.55
CA SER A 446 -10.86 1.70 -25.10
C SER A 446 -10.05 2.54 -24.12
N THR A 447 -8.73 2.56 -24.28
CA THR A 447 -7.81 3.42 -23.53
C THR A 447 -6.71 3.95 -24.43
N THR A 448 -6.14 5.10 -24.08
CA THR A 448 -4.96 5.65 -24.75
C THR A 448 -3.68 5.16 -24.10
N TYR A 449 -2.63 5.00 -24.88
CA TYR A 449 -1.30 4.61 -24.42
C TYR A 449 -0.22 5.37 -25.18
N ASN A 450 0.98 5.41 -24.60
CA ASN A 450 2.16 6.01 -25.18
C ASN A 450 3.23 4.94 -25.42
N TYR A 451 4.16 5.20 -26.32
CA TYR A 451 5.28 4.30 -26.60
C TYR A 451 6.37 4.39 -25.52
N VAL A 452 6.01 3.99 -24.31
CA VAL A 452 6.87 3.97 -23.12
C VAL A 452 6.62 2.67 -22.35
N PRO A 453 7.58 2.20 -21.53
CA PRO A 453 7.36 1.06 -20.65
C PRO A 453 6.11 1.29 -19.79
N THR A 454 5.14 0.39 -19.90
CA THR A 454 3.82 0.49 -19.26
C THR A 454 3.37 -0.89 -18.81
N ILE A 455 2.72 -0.97 -17.65
CA ILE A 455 2.13 -2.21 -17.15
C ILE A 455 0.67 -2.26 -17.63
N TYR A 456 0.37 -3.25 -18.48
CA TYR A 456 -0.97 -3.53 -18.97
C TYR A 456 -1.56 -4.72 -18.23
N GLU A 457 -2.75 -4.56 -17.66
CA GLU A 457 -3.31 -5.54 -16.74
C GLU A 457 -4.74 -5.93 -17.12
N ILE A 458 -5.05 -7.22 -17.03
CA ILE A 458 -6.39 -7.75 -17.25
C ILE A 458 -6.77 -8.65 -16.06
N GLY A 459 -7.80 -8.26 -15.31
CA GLY A 459 -8.37 -9.03 -14.21
C GLY A 459 -9.52 -9.92 -14.67
N PHE A 460 -9.47 -11.20 -14.30
CA PHE A 460 -10.40 -12.24 -14.77
C PHE A 460 -11.21 -12.85 -13.62
N SER A 461 -12.37 -12.28 -13.31
CA SER A 461 -13.30 -12.87 -12.34
C SER A 461 -14.23 -13.89 -13.01
N SER A 462 -14.95 -14.67 -12.21
CA SER A 462 -16.01 -15.56 -12.70
C SER A 462 -17.23 -14.82 -13.27
N SER A 463 -17.37 -13.52 -12.99
CA SER A 463 -18.57 -12.73 -13.35
C SER A 463 -18.27 -11.42 -14.09
N TYR A 464 -17.01 -11.01 -14.18
CA TYR A 464 -16.61 -9.79 -14.89
C TYR A 464 -15.15 -9.86 -15.33
N THR A 465 -14.79 -8.98 -16.24
CA THR A 465 -13.41 -8.73 -16.68
C THR A 465 -13.14 -7.24 -16.59
N TYR A 466 -11.98 -6.86 -16.08
CA TYR A 466 -11.57 -5.47 -15.95
C TYR A 466 -10.15 -5.26 -16.43
N PHE A 467 -9.83 -4.02 -16.77
CA PHE A 467 -8.57 -3.61 -17.36
C PHE A 467 -7.95 -2.51 -16.50
N LEU A 468 -6.63 -2.59 -16.31
CA LEU A 468 -5.85 -1.56 -15.65
C LEU A 468 -4.63 -1.18 -16.49
N VAL A 469 -4.16 0.04 -16.27
CA VAL A 469 -2.89 0.52 -16.81
C VAL A 469 -2.14 1.17 -15.64
N ASN A 470 -0.94 0.67 -15.34
CA ASN A 470 -0.15 1.08 -14.18
C ASN A 470 -0.99 1.14 -12.89
N TYR A 471 -1.64 0.02 -12.56
CA TYR A 471 -2.54 -0.16 -11.40
C TYR A 471 -3.82 0.66 -11.40
N THR A 472 -4.01 1.56 -12.39
CA THR A 472 -5.22 2.38 -12.49
C THR A 472 -6.27 1.64 -13.30
N GLN A 473 -7.38 1.27 -12.67
CA GLN A 473 -8.51 0.66 -13.37
C GLN A 473 -9.12 1.64 -14.37
N ILE A 474 -9.15 1.26 -15.64
CA ILE A 474 -9.67 2.06 -16.75
C ILE A 474 -11.07 1.62 -17.20
N LEU A 475 -11.40 0.34 -17.01
CA LEU A 475 -12.69 -0.25 -17.40
C LEU A 475 -12.99 -1.48 -16.55
N SER A 476 -14.24 -1.68 -16.17
CA SER A 476 -14.77 -2.95 -15.69
C SER A 476 -16.10 -3.25 -16.38
N ASN A 477 -16.34 -4.53 -16.71
CA ASN A 477 -17.53 -4.96 -17.44
C ASN A 477 -17.90 -6.43 -17.14
N THR A 478 -19.18 -6.78 -17.23
CA THR A 478 -19.72 -8.10 -16.86
C THR A 478 -19.50 -9.20 -17.91
N LYS A 479 -18.87 -8.90 -19.05
CA LYS A 479 -18.47 -9.95 -19.99
C LYS A 479 -17.23 -10.66 -19.46
N ILE A 480 -17.20 -11.96 -19.70
CA ILE A 480 -16.09 -12.87 -19.38
C ILE A 480 -15.67 -13.61 -20.64
N PRO A 481 -14.41 -14.08 -20.74
CA PRO A 481 -14.03 -14.97 -21.81
C PRO A 481 -14.82 -16.29 -21.71
N GLY A 482 -15.08 -16.92 -22.86
CA GLY A 482 -15.78 -18.21 -22.94
C GLY A 482 -15.01 -19.39 -22.33
N SER A 483 -13.75 -19.18 -21.95
CA SER A 483 -12.87 -20.13 -21.26
C SER A 483 -11.89 -19.34 -20.40
N PHE A 484 -11.49 -19.90 -19.27
CA PHE A 484 -10.40 -19.40 -18.44
C PHE A 484 -9.12 -20.24 -18.55
N SER A 485 -9.14 -21.33 -19.32
CA SER A 485 -7.93 -22.08 -19.67
C SER A 485 -7.39 -21.53 -20.98
N LEU A 486 -6.49 -20.54 -20.89
CA LEU A 486 -6.04 -19.75 -22.03
C LEU A 486 -4.52 -19.57 -22.04
N PRO A 487 -3.87 -19.58 -23.22
CA PRO A 487 -2.47 -19.20 -23.33
C PRO A 487 -2.33 -17.68 -23.27
N ILE A 488 -1.13 -17.21 -22.95
CA ILE A 488 -0.77 -15.79 -22.97
C ILE A 488 -0.13 -15.49 -24.32
N THR A 489 -0.58 -14.43 -24.99
CA THR A 489 -0.12 -14.04 -26.32
C THR A 489 0.24 -12.56 -26.35
N ILE A 490 1.39 -12.26 -26.97
CA ILE A 490 1.81 -10.91 -27.36
C ILE A 490 2.17 -10.97 -28.84
N ALA A 491 1.46 -10.21 -29.67
CA ALA A 491 1.67 -10.23 -31.11
C ALA A 491 1.46 -8.86 -31.75
N GLN A 492 2.03 -8.68 -32.93
CA GLN A 492 1.80 -7.53 -33.78
C GLN A 492 1.91 -7.87 -35.27
N GLN A 493 1.26 -7.05 -36.08
CA GLN A 493 1.24 -7.12 -37.54
C GLN A 493 1.30 -5.68 -38.05
N ASN A 494 2.23 -5.36 -38.96
CA ASN A 494 2.32 -4.05 -39.63
C ASN A 494 2.36 -2.79 -38.73
N SER A 495 2.65 -2.92 -37.43
CA SER A 495 2.62 -1.85 -36.42
C SER A 495 3.68 -0.75 -36.55
N GLY A 496 4.55 -0.82 -37.58
CA GLY A 496 5.55 0.21 -37.89
C GLY A 496 6.75 0.31 -36.93
N ASN A 497 6.75 -0.37 -35.78
CA ASN A 497 7.88 -0.43 -34.85
C ASN A 497 7.82 -1.66 -33.91
N ASN A 498 8.83 -1.87 -33.08
CA ASN A 498 8.99 -3.07 -32.25
C ASN A 498 8.24 -2.99 -30.92
N ILE A 499 7.77 -4.13 -30.40
CA ILE A 499 7.37 -4.25 -28.99
C ILE A 499 8.61 -4.62 -28.18
N TYR A 500 8.80 -3.94 -27.05
CA TYR A 500 9.81 -4.29 -26.04
C TYR A 500 9.10 -4.93 -24.85
N LEU A 501 9.26 -6.24 -24.68
CA LEU A 501 8.62 -7.02 -23.62
C LEU A 501 9.61 -7.25 -22.48
N TYR A 502 9.25 -6.80 -21.27
CA TYR A 502 10.13 -6.82 -20.10
C TYR A 502 9.84 -8.02 -19.21
N TRP A 503 8.60 -8.19 -18.77
CA TRP A 503 8.15 -9.35 -18.01
C TRP A 503 6.64 -9.57 -18.17
N VAL A 504 6.21 -10.78 -17.83
CA VAL A 504 4.80 -11.20 -17.77
C VAL A 504 4.59 -11.94 -16.45
N LEU A 505 3.49 -11.66 -15.75
CA LEU A 505 3.14 -12.38 -14.53
C LEU A 505 1.63 -12.63 -14.41
N LEU A 506 1.29 -13.64 -13.59
CA LEU A 506 -0.06 -13.88 -13.09
C LEU A 506 -0.04 -13.77 -11.57
N ARG A 507 -0.93 -12.93 -11.02
CA ARG A 507 -1.17 -12.85 -9.58
C ARG A 507 -2.63 -13.10 -9.25
N SER A 508 -2.89 -13.51 -8.02
CA SER A 508 -4.24 -13.74 -7.53
C SER A 508 -5.08 -12.45 -7.52
N LEU A 509 -6.35 -12.55 -7.90
CA LEU A 509 -7.32 -11.47 -7.72
C LEU A 509 -7.55 -11.19 -6.22
N PRO A 510 -7.51 -9.92 -5.78
CA PRO A 510 -7.91 -9.60 -4.42
C PRO A 510 -9.43 -9.76 -4.22
N PRO A 511 -9.90 -9.95 -2.97
CA PRO A 511 -11.33 -10.07 -2.69
C PRO A 511 -12.11 -8.86 -3.19
N ASN A 512 -13.14 -9.09 -4.02
CA ASN A 512 -13.94 -8.03 -4.65
C ASN A 512 -13.10 -6.96 -5.39
N ASP A 513 -11.93 -7.33 -5.93
CA ASP A 513 -10.96 -6.43 -6.56
C ASP A 513 -10.37 -5.34 -5.65
N VAL A 514 -10.63 -5.43 -4.34
CA VAL A 514 -10.12 -4.51 -3.34
C VAL A 514 -8.93 -5.16 -2.67
N MET A 515 -7.75 -4.60 -2.95
CA MET A 515 -6.51 -5.04 -2.34
C MET A 515 -6.58 -4.82 -0.81
N PRO A 516 -6.16 -5.78 0.03
CA PRO A 516 -6.07 -5.54 1.46
C PRO A 516 -5.19 -4.32 1.75
N SER A 517 -5.67 -3.45 2.65
CA SER A 517 -4.99 -2.20 2.96
C SER A 517 -3.82 -2.45 3.93
N ILE A 518 -2.80 -1.61 3.85
CA ILE A 518 -1.60 -1.71 4.67
C ILE A 518 -1.48 -0.52 5.65
N TYR A 519 -0.95 -0.79 6.84
CA TYR A 519 -0.75 0.20 7.89
C TYR A 519 0.57 -0.07 8.65
N ILE A 520 1.30 0.98 9.04
CA ILE A 520 2.47 0.86 9.92
C ILE A 520 2.03 1.08 11.37
N GLY A 521 2.24 0.06 12.21
CA GLY A 521 1.86 0.05 13.63
C GLY A 521 2.82 0.78 14.57
#